data_AF-A0A1A9AIA7-F1
#
_entry.id   AF-A0A1A9AIA7-F1
#
_cell.length_a   1.000
_cell.length_b   1.000
_cell.length_c   1.000
_cell.angle_alpha   90.00
_cell.angle_beta   90.00
_cell.angle_gamma   90.00
#
_symmetry.space_group_name_H-M   'P 1'
#
loop_
_entity.id
_entity.type
_entity.pdbx_description
1 polymer ?
#
loop_
_entity_poly.entity_id
_entity_poly.type
_entity_poly.pdbx_seq_one_letter_code
_entity_poly.pdbx_strand_id
1 'polypeptide(L)'
;MPGENSQAREYSNQCDKIIVSKTDEVKEVCKKYLKYLDNSYTIWNEVKNGYDICILMNYWIYATLTGIYGSEKTSDNIDIAFSNFQLVWDNLVIDSIKRQFYERCKPNYEMFRHKD
;
A
#
# COMPACT_ATOMS: atom_id res chain seq x y z
N MET A 1 15.98 21.81 -10.20
CA MET A 1 15.86 20.34 -10.09
C MET A 1 15.50 20.00 -8.64
N PRO A 2 14.24 19.68 -8.30
CA PRO A 2 13.97 18.89 -7.11
C PRO A 2 14.21 17.43 -7.52
N GLY A 3 15.25 16.72 -7.08
CA GLY A 3 15.69 16.56 -5.70
C GLY A 3 15.22 15.17 -5.26
N GLU A 4 15.93 14.11 -5.66
CA GLU A 4 15.69 12.69 -5.29
C GLU A 4 15.43 12.47 -3.77
N ASN A 5 15.80 13.44 -2.95
CA ASN A 5 15.68 13.46 -1.50
C ASN A 5 14.29 13.90 -0.97
N SER A 6 13.40 14.48 -1.80
CA SER A 6 12.07 14.92 -1.35
C SER A 6 11.04 13.79 -1.36
N GLN A 7 11.05 12.91 -2.37
CA GLN A 7 10.09 11.80 -2.46
C GLN A 7 10.27 10.76 -1.35
N ALA A 8 11.52 10.43 -0.99
CA ALA A 8 11.82 9.48 0.09
C ALA A 8 11.36 9.98 1.47
N ARG A 9 11.38 11.31 1.71
CA ARG A 9 10.86 11.92 2.95
C ARG A 9 9.34 12.02 2.97
N GLU A 10 8.72 12.22 1.80
CA GLU A 10 7.26 12.33 1.67
C GLU A 10 6.57 11.03 2.10
N TYR A 11 7.11 9.87 1.69
CA TYR A 11 6.60 8.55 2.10
C TYR A 11 6.82 8.21 3.57
N SER A 12 7.91 8.70 4.18
CA SER A 12 8.19 8.43 5.59
C SER A 12 7.08 8.98 6.50
N ASN A 13 6.65 10.22 6.25
CA ASN A 13 5.61 10.88 7.06
C ASN A 13 4.24 10.18 6.97
N GLN A 14 3.93 9.57 5.82
CA GLN A 14 2.66 8.89 5.63
C GLN A 14 2.65 7.53 6.34
N CYS A 15 3.73 6.76 6.20
CA CYS A 15 3.88 5.48 6.89
C CYS A 15 4.04 5.64 8.41
N ASP A 16 4.48 6.81 8.89
CA ASP A 16 4.59 7.08 10.32
C ASP A 16 3.25 7.07 11.07
N LYS A 17 2.13 7.19 10.34
CA LYS A 17 0.77 7.09 10.89
C LYS A 17 0.33 5.66 11.21
N ILE A 18 1.12 4.65 10.82
CA ILE A 18 0.82 3.24 11.10
C ILE A 18 1.02 2.94 12.58
N ILE A 19 -0.01 2.37 13.22
CA ILE A 19 0.01 1.99 14.64
C ILE A 19 -0.40 0.52 14.76
N VAL A 20 0.58 -0.39 14.90
CA VAL A 20 0.38 -1.86 14.95
C VAL A 20 1.43 -2.56 15.83
N SER A 21 1.28 -3.85 16.16
CA SER A 21 2.25 -4.57 17.01
C SER A 21 3.62 -4.81 16.37
N LYS A 22 3.71 -4.98 15.05
CA LYS A 22 4.96 -5.14 14.26
C LYS A 22 5.25 -3.86 13.46
N THR A 23 5.26 -2.72 14.16
CA THR A 23 5.22 -1.38 13.53
C THR A 23 6.35 -1.17 12.53
N ASP A 24 7.60 -1.48 12.88
CA ASP A 24 8.75 -1.18 12.01
C ASP A 24 8.69 -1.99 10.71
N GLU A 25 8.38 -3.29 10.79
CA GLU A 25 8.24 -4.16 9.63
C GLU A 25 7.09 -3.71 8.73
N VAL A 26 5.94 -3.36 9.31
CA VAL A 26 4.77 -2.90 8.55
C VAL A 26 5.03 -1.52 7.91
N LYS A 27 5.75 -0.62 8.59
CA LYS A 27 6.19 0.66 8.01
C LYS A 27 7.12 0.46 6.81
N GLU A 28 8.01 -0.52 6.84
CA GLU A 28 8.85 -0.86 5.69
C GLU A 28 8.04 -1.40 4.50
N VAL A 29 6.99 -2.20 4.76
CA VAL A 29 6.04 -2.62 3.70
C VAL A 29 5.31 -1.42 3.12
N CYS A 30 4.86 -0.49 3.96
CA CYS A 30 4.22 0.76 3.52
C CYS A 30 5.12 1.59 2.61
N LYS A 31 6.40 1.79 2.98
CA LYS A 31 7.35 2.55 2.15
C LYS A 31 7.54 1.89 0.78
N LYS A 32 7.64 0.56 0.73
CA LYS A 32 7.73 -0.20 -0.52
C LYS A 32 6.47 -0.07 -1.37
N TYR A 33 5.30 -0.16 -0.74
CA TYR A 33 4.00 0.04 -1.39
C TYR A 33 3.90 1.42 -2.04
N LEU A 34 4.21 2.50 -1.31
CA LEU A 34 4.12 3.86 -1.83
C LEU A 34 5.17 4.12 -2.93
N LYS A 35 6.40 3.62 -2.76
CA LYS A 35 7.43 3.67 -3.80
C LYS A 35 6.99 2.94 -5.07
N TYR A 36 6.39 1.75 -4.91
CA TYR A 36 5.87 0.99 -6.04
C TYR A 36 4.77 1.77 -6.75
N LEU A 37 3.81 2.33 -6.01
CA LEU A 37 2.68 3.11 -6.53
C LEU A 37 3.15 4.33 -7.35
N ASP A 38 4.20 5.03 -6.93
CA ASP A 38 4.70 6.20 -7.68
C ASP A 38 5.51 5.80 -8.93
N ASN A 39 6.41 4.82 -8.80
CA ASN A 39 7.21 4.32 -9.92
C ASN A 39 6.37 3.63 -10.99
N SER A 40 5.32 2.98 -10.53
CA SER A 40 4.33 2.32 -11.34
C SER A 40 3.71 3.27 -12.35
N TYR A 41 3.29 4.47 -11.91
CA TYR A 41 2.44 5.38 -12.68
C TYR A 41 2.92 5.59 -14.14
N THR A 42 4.24 5.69 -14.35
CA THR A 42 4.83 5.85 -15.69
C THR A 42 4.66 4.62 -16.58
N ILE A 43 4.87 3.42 -16.03
CA ILE A 43 4.69 2.14 -16.74
C ILE A 43 3.22 1.97 -17.15
N TRP A 44 2.27 2.33 -16.29
CA TRP A 44 0.85 2.10 -16.55
C TRP A 44 0.22 2.96 -17.63
N ASN A 45 0.76 4.15 -17.90
CA ASN A 45 0.34 4.93 -19.06
C ASN A 45 0.61 4.20 -20.38
N GLU A 46 1.48 3.18 -20.36
CA GLU A 46 1.84 2.37 -21.52
C GLU A 46 1.12 1.01 -21.56
N VAL A 47 0.54 0.52 -20.46
CA VAL A 47 -0.08 -0.82 -20.39
C VAL A 47 -1.60 -0.76 -20.20
N LYS A 48 -2.36 -1.45 -21.08
CA LYS A 48 -3.82 -1.61 -20.97
C LYS A 48 -4.29 -2.29 -19.67
N ASN A 49 -3.41 -3.05 -19.01
CA ASN A 49 -3.76 -3.89 -17.86
C ASN A 49 -3.56 -3.21 -16.50
N GLY A 50 -3.74 -1.87 -16.47
CA GLY A 50 -3.89 -0.96 -15.31
C GLY A 50 -4.48 -1.52 -14.01
N TYR A 51 -5.31 -2.53 -14.12
CA TYR A 51 -6.08 -3.11 -13.03
C TYR A 51 -5.40 -4.36 -12.42
N ASP A 52 -4.72 -5.17 -13.24
CA ASP A 52 -4.17 -6.46 -12.82
C ASP A 52 -3.03 -6.28 -11.80
N ILE A 53 -2.14 -5.31 -12.03
CA ILE A 53 -1.04 -5.07 -11.09
C ILE A 53 -1.54 -4.43 -9.78
N CYS A 54 -2.66 -3.69 -9.76
CA CYS A 54 -3.26 -3.20 -8.50
C CYS A 54 -3.78 -4.37 -7.65
N ILE A 55 -4.39 -5.37 -8.30
CA ILE A 55 -4.82 -6.62 -7.66
C ILE A 55 -3.61 -7.37 -7.10
N LEU A 56 -2.56 -7.55 -7.90
CA LEU A 56 -1.32 -8.23 -7.47
C LEU A 56 -0.68 -7.52 -6.28
N MET A 57 -0.69 -6.19 -6.27
CA MET A 57 -0.16 -5.40 -5.16
C MET A 57 -0.96 -5.62 -3.87
N ASN A 58 -2.30 -5.69 -3.95
CA ASN A 58 -3.14 -6.03 -2.79
C ASN A 58 -2.78 -7.41 -2.22
N TYR A 59 -2.67 -8.44 -3.08
CA TYR A 59 -2.25 -9.77 -2.66
C TYR A 59 -0.84 -9.78 -2.05
N TRP A 60 0.09 -9.03 -2.63
CA TRP A 60 1.45 -8.92 -2.13
C TRP A 60 1.50 -8.30 -0.72
N ILE A 61 0.75 -7.23 -0.47
CA ILE A 61 0.64 -6.63 0.88
C ILE A 61 0.12 -7.68 1.85
N TYR A 62 -1.01 -8.31 1.54
CA TYR A 62 -1.65 -9.29 2.43
C TYR A 62 -0.73 -10.49 2.74
N ALA A 63 -0.09 -11.05 1.72
CA ALA A 63 0.86 -12.15 1.87
C ALA A 63 2.10 -11.74 2.69
N THR A 64 2.61 -10.52 2.48
CA THR A 64 3.76 -10.00 3.23
C THR A 64 3.40 -9.80 4.70
N LEU A 65 2.24 -9.21 5.00
CA LEU A 65 1.73 -9.10 6.36
C LEU A 65 1.55 -10.48 7.01
N THR A 66 0.99 -11.43 6.28
CA THR A 66 0.87 -12.83 6.77
C THR A 66 2.22 -13.43 7.14
N GLY A 67 3.28 -13.13 6.37
CA GLY A 67 4.65 -13.53 6.68
C GLY A 67 5.23 -12.83 7.92
N ILE A 68 4.97 -11.53 8.08
CA ILE A 68 5.41 -10.74 9.25
C ILE A 68 4.76 -11.23 10.55
N TYR A 69 3.46 -11.50 10.51
CA TYR A 69 2.71 -11.97 11.68
C TYR A 69 2.88 -13.47 11.95
N GLY A 70 3.45 -14.22 11.01
CA GLY A 70 3.98 -15.57 11.25
C GLY A 70 2.95 -16.56 11.82
N SER A 71 3.23 -17.11 13.01
CA SER A 71 2.36 -18.01 13.78
C SER A 71 1.50 -17.29 14.82
N GLU A 72 1.71 -15.98 15.05
CA GLU A 72 0.87 -15.10 15.89
C GLU A 72 -0.38 -14.63 15.12
N LYS A 73 -0.91 -15.49 14.23
CA LYS A 73 -2.09 -15.24 13.39
C LYS A 73 -3.35 -15.19 14.24
N THR A 74 -3.58 -14.08 14.94
CA THR A 74 -4.95 -13.61 15.00
C THR A 74 -5.21 -12.96 13.65
N SER A 75 -6.26 -13.37 12.92
CA SER A 75 -6.61 -12.68 11.66
C SER A 75 -6.74 -11.18 11.94
N ASP A 76 -7.24 -10.83 13.13
CA ASP A 76 -7.30 -9.49 13.70
C ASP A 76 -6.01 -8.67 13.50
N ASN A 77 -4.82 -9.22 13.76
CA ASN A 77 -3.57 -8.47 13.61
C ASN A 77 -3.26 -8.15 12.14
N ILE A 78 -3.51 -9.10 11.24
CA ILE A 78 -3.32 -8.91 9.80
C ILE A 78 -4.36 -7.93 9.26
N ASP A 79 -5.60 -8.04 9.71
CA ASP A 79 -6.72 -7.20 9.31
C ASP A 79 -6.51 -5.75 9.78
N ILE A 80 -6.10 -5.56 11.04
CA ILE A 80 -5.72 -4.25 11.59
C ILE A 80 -4.53 -3.68 10.80
N ALA A 81 -3.50 -4.48 10.53
CA ALA A 81 -2.35 -4.01 9.76
C ALA A 81 -2.73 -3.62 8.34
N PHE A 82 -3.57 -4.40 7.66
CA PHE A 82 -4.04 -4.10 6.31
C PHE A 82 -4.90 -2.83 6.29
N SER A 83 -5.78 -2.63 7.27
CA SER A 83 -6.60 -1.41 7.38
C SER A 83 -5.77 -0.14 7.49
N ASN A 84 -4.58 -0.20 8.09
CA ASN A 84 -3.67 0.94 8.16
C ASN A 84 -3.15 1.36 6.77
N PHE A 85 -3.02 0.44 5.80
CA PHE A 85 -2.69 0.81 4.42
C PHE A 85 -3.82 1.59 3.73
N GLN A 86 -5.08 1.31 4.09
CA GLN A 86 -6.23 2.08 3.61
C GLN A 86 -6.18 3.51 4.16
N LEU A 87 -5.88 3.66 5.45
CA LEU A 87 -5.68 4.97 6.09
C LEU A 87 -4.51 5.74 5.48
N VAL A 88 -3.37 5.08 5.25
CA VAL A 88 -2.21 5.70 4.58
C VAL A 88 -2.62 6.21 3.21
N TRP A 89 -3.33 5.40 2.42
CA TRP A 89 -3.79 5.78 1.09
C TRP A 89 -4.74 6.97 1.12
N ASP A 90 -5.72 6.98 2.04
CA ASP A 90 -6.69 8.08 2.19
C ASP A 90 -6.00 9.42 2.57
N ASN A 91 -4.79 9.35 3.13
CA ASN A 91 -3.99 10.52 3.52
C ASN A 91 -3.00 10.99 2.44
N LEU A 92 -2.94 10.34 1.28
CA LEU A 92 -2.04 10.73 0.20
C LEU A 92 -2.54 12.03 -0.45
N VAL A 93 -1.62 12.98 -0.63
CA VAL A 93 -1.86 14.15 -1.48
C VAL A 93 -1.54 13.73 -2.91
N ILE A 94 -2.59 13.39 -3.67
CA ILE A 94 -2.44 12.84 -5.02
C ILE A 94 -2.70 13.95 -6.04
N ASP A 95 -1.77 14.14 -6.97
CA ASP A 95 -1.99 15.02 -8.13
C ASP A 95 -3.23 14.54 -8.91
N SER A 96 -4.07 15.49 -9.33
CA SER A 96 -5.20 15.27 -10.24
C SER A 96 -4.91 14.32 -11.41
N ILE A 97 -3.71 14.40 -11.98
CA ILE A 97 -3.26 13.57 -13.11
C ILE A 97 -3.10 12.10 -12.69
N LYS A 98 -2.63 11.85 -11.46
CA LYS A 98 -2.38 10.50 -10.92
C LYS A 98 -3.60 9.92 -10.20
N ARG A 99 -4.62 10.74 -9.91
CA ARG A 99 -5.78 10.39 -9.08
C ARG A 99 -6.50 9.13 -9.55
N GLN A 100 -6.83 9.04 -10.84
CA GLN A 100 -7.57 7.90 -11.39
C GLN A 100 -6.80 6.58 -11.22
N PHE A 101 -5.47 6.63 -11.29
CA PHE A 101 -4.62 5.47 -11.08
C PHE A 101 -4.59 5.06 -9.60
N TYR A 102 -4.34 6.02 -8.71
CA TYR A 102 -4.26 5.77 -7.27
C TYR A 102 -5.59 5.23 -6.73
N GLU A 103 -6.73 5.73 -7.23
CA GLU A 103 -8.07 5.24 -6.84
C GLU A 103 -8.29 3.76 -7.20
N ARG A 104 -7.76 3.27 -8.33
CA ARG A 104 -7.85 1.85 -8.70
C ARG A 104 -6.95 0.96 -7.86
N CYS A 105 -5.81 1.48 -7.44
CA CYS A 105 -4.84 0.79 -6.60
C CYS A 105 -5.10 0.97 -5.11
N LYS A 106 -6.26 1.52 -4.72
CA LYS A 106 -6.66 1.65 -3.31
C LYS A 106 -6.62 0.27 -2.65
N PRO A 107 -5.98 0.12 -1.47
CA PRO A 107 -5.98 -1.14 -0.76
C PRO A 107 -7.41 -1.57 -0.43
N ASN A 108 -7.77 -2.80 -0.83
CA ASN A 108 -9.13 -3.30 -0.73
C ASN A 108 -9.15 -4.61 0.06
N TYR A 109 -9.42 -4.49 1.36
CA TYR A 109 -9.53 -5.65 2.25
C TYR A 109 -10.68 -6.59 1.87
N GLU A 110 -11.74 -6.06 1.25
CA GLU A 110 -12.90 -6.85 0.81
C GLU A 110 -12.53 -7.97 -0.15
N MET A 111 -11.41 -7.85 -0.87
CA MET A 111 -10.90 -8.88 -1.76
C MET A 111 -10.54 -10.18 -1.03
N PHE A 112 -10.27 -10.11 0.27
CA PHE A 112 -9.92 -11.25 1.11
C PHE A 112 -11.08 -11.75 1.96
N ARG A 113 -12.20 -11.03 1.98
CA ARG A 113 -13.42 -11.50 2.66
C ARG A 113 -14.12 -12.51 1.77
N HIS A 114 -13.98 -13.79 2.07
CA HIS A 114 -14.89 -14.79 1.53
C HIS A 114 -16.29 -14.55 2.09
N LYS A 115 -17.26 -14.35 1.20
CA LYS A 115 -18.67 -14.54 1.52
C LYS A 115 -19.02 -15.94 1.05
N ASP A 116 -19.21 -16.83 2.01
CA ASP A 116 -19.88 -18.12 1.77
C ASP A 116 -21.34 -17.90 1.33
#